data_AF-A0A383S4U1-F1
#
_entry.id   AF-A0A383S4U1-F1
#
_cell.length_a   1.000
_cell.length_b   1.000
_cell.length_c   1.000
_cell.angle_alpha   90.00
_cell.angle_beta   90.00
_cell.angle_gamma   90.00
#
_symmetry.space_group_name_H-M   'P 1'
#
loop_
_entity.id
_entity.type
_entity.pdbx_description
1 polymer ?
#
loop_
_entity_poly.entity_id
_entity_poly.type
_entity_poly.pdbx_seq_one_letter_code
_entity_poly.pdbx_strand_id
1 'polypeptide(L)'
;MLVRAVPTMAVVRHGADHFPELLPGITLVPAQPRSDDVLVMADEHLAAPHGGPSALYARARAALRGRPVELTPDGTAAIWAVSGDGFVSGRLGLVADYLPEPWRGSLPANGIVLAVPRAGLMLVHVPTGEDLTRALSTMSARALDEYRTGPDPLVPFLYYVCAEGRAQQLSQYDGPDGSQLVVQGAFRRVYERFIPQRPAAGTG
;
A
#
# COMPACT_ATOMS: atom_id res chain seq x y z
N MET A 1 -20.52 0.86 7.39
CA MET A 1 -19.20 0.43 7.90
C MET A 1 -18.27 0.23 6.73
N LEU A 2 -17.01 0.59 6.90
CA LEU A 2 -15.93 0.55 5.91
C LEU A 2 -14.69 -0.06 6.57
N VAL A 3 -13.57 -0.14 5.84
CA VAL A 3 -12.27 -0.48 6.44
C VAL A 3 -11.30 0.68 6.29
N ARG A 4 -10.47 0.89 7.32
CA ARG A 4 -9.38 1.87 7.33
C ARG A 4 -8.06 1.14 7.55
N ALA A 5 -7.00 1.59 6.88
CA ALA A 5 -5.66 1.13 7.21
C ALA A 5 -5.15 1.86 8.46
N VAL A 6 -4.56 1.11 9.37
CA VAL A 6 -3.92 1.64 10.57
C VAL A 6 -2.54 1.00 10.73
N PRO A 7 -1.58 1.67 11.38
CA PRO A 7 -0.32 1.04 11.75
C PRO A 7 -0.60 -0.22 12.57
N THR A 8 0.04 -1.35 12.26
CA THR A 8 -0.19 -2.62 12.97
C THR A 8 0.04 -2.48 14.49
N MET A 9 0.97 -1.61 14.90
CA MET A 9 1.25 -1.33 16.32
C MET A 9 0.12 -0.59 17.04
N ALA A 10 -0.79 0.08 16.32
CA ALA A 10 -1.94 0.78 16.88
C ALA A 10 -3.14 -0.14 17.13
N VAL A 11 -3.09 -1.40 16.69
CA VAL A 11 -4.16 -2.38 16.88
C VAL A 11 -3.92 -3.16 18.17
N VAL A 12 -4.83 -3.02 19.14
CA VAL A 12 -4.80 -3.83 20.36
C VAL A 12 -5.17 -5.27 20.00
N ARG A 13 -4.30 -6.23 20.36
CA ARG A 13 -4.51 -7.65 20.07
C ARG A 13 -5.34 -8.30 21.19
N HIS A 14 -6.47 -8.90 20.83
CA HIS A 14 -7.29 -9.71 21.73
C HIS A 14 -7.64 -11.05 21.06
N GLY A 15 -7.52 -12.16 21.80
CA GLY A 15 -7.95 -13.49 21.33
C GLY A 15 -7.12 -14.12 20.20
N ALA A 16 -7.69 -15.15 19.56
CA ALA A 16 -7.08 -15.90 18.45
C ALA A 16 -7.43 -15.33 17.06
N ASP A 17 -8.59 -14.67 16.94
CA ASP A 17 -9.04 -14.03 15.69
C ASP A 17 -8.61 -12.56 15.68
N HIS A 18 -7.82 -12.19 14.66
CA HIS A 18 -7.31 -10.83 14.49
C HIS A 18 -7.62 -10.31 13.08
N PHE A 19 -7.64 -8.99 12.95
CA PHE A 19 -7.70 -8.39 11.63
C PHE A 19 -6.40 -8.69 10.87
N PRO A 20 -6.48 -9.17 9.62
CA PRO A 20 -5.29 -9.59 8.89
C PRO A 20 -4.42 -8.38 8.57
N GLU A 21 -3.12 -8.57 8.77
CA GLU A 21 -2.12 -7.66 8.24
C GLU A 21 -2.13 -7.76 6.71
N LEU A 22 -2.20 -6.61 6.04
CA LEU A 22 -2.30 -6.55 4.58
C LEU A 22 -0.96 -6.27 3.93
N LEU A 23 -0.13 -5.47 4.59
CA LEU A 23 1.28 -5.27 4.29
C LEU A 23 2.03 -5.29 5.61
N PRO A 24 3.33 -5.64 5.64
CA PRO A 24 4.14 -5.49 6.83
C PRO A 24 3.98 -4.09 7.45
N GLY A 25 3.49 -3.99 8.68
CA GLY A 25 3.23 -2.74 9.39
C GLY A 25 1.87 -2.07 9.14
N ILE A 26 1.01 -2.62 8.25
CA ILE A 26 -0.33 -2.09 7.96
C ILE A 26 -1.41 -3.16 8.16
N THR A 27 -2.32 -2.88 9.09
CA THR A 27 -3.51 -3.70 9.35
C THR A 27 -4.77 -2.98 8.87
N LEU A 28 -5.73 -3.71 8.32
CA LEU A 28 -7.04 -3.15 7.98
C LEU A 28 -8.05 -3.42 9.08
N VAL A 29 -8.66 -2.37 9.62
CA VAL A 29 -9.66 -2.47 10.69
C VAL A 29 -11.02 -1.97 10.20
N PRO A 30 -12.13 -2.64 10.58
CA PRO A 30 -13.47 -2.12 10.40
C PRO A 30 -13.62 -0.77 11.11
N ALA A 31 -14.21 0.16 10.40
CA ALA A 31 -14.28 1.55 10.77
C ALA A 31 -15.64 2.13 10.40
N GLN A 32 -16.19 2.97 11.28
CA GLN A 32 -17.39 3.73 11.00
C GLN A 32 -17.04 5.21 10.84
N PRO A 33 -17.32 5.83 9.68
CA PRO A 33 -17.21 7.28 9.56
C PRO A 33 -18.19 7.96 10.51
N ARG A 34 -17.69 8.91 11.29
CA ARG A 34 -18.48 9.92 12.03
C ARG A 34 -18.29 11.28 11.34
N SER A 35 -19.01 12.31 11.77
CA SER A 35 -18.92 13.66 11.19
C SER A 35 -17.49 14.21 11.21
N ASP A 36 -16.77 13.97 12.30
CA ASP A 36 -15.46 14.58 12.56
C ASP A 36 -14.38 13.55 12.95
N ASP A 37 -14.72 12.25 12.98
CA ASP A 37 -13.80 11.20 13.44
C ASP A 37 -14.12 9.83 12.82
N VAL A 38 -13.24 8.85 13.04
CA VAL A 38 -13.42 7.46 12.63
C VAL A 38 -13.44 6.57 13.86
N LEU A 39 -14.59 5.95 14.13
CA LEU A 39 -14.67 4.94 15.18
C LEU A 39 -14.10 3.62 14.67
N VAL A 40 -12.93 3.23 15.16
CA VAL A 40 -12.32 1.92 14.91
C VAL A 40 -13.00 0.89 15.82
N MET A 41 -13.56 -0.16 15.22
CA MET A 41 -14.16 -1.25 15.98
C MET A 41 -13.14 -2.38 16.11
N ALA A 42 -12.22 -2.23 17.08
CA ALA A 42 -11.23 -3.25 17.41
C ALA A 42 -11.74 -4.27 18.45
N ASP A 43 -12.89 -4.01 19.07
CA ASP A 43 -13.49 -4.89 20.08
C ASP A 43 -14.23 -6.07 19.43
N GLU A 44 -13.83 -7.29 19.82
CA GLU A 44 -14.44 -8.54 19.36
C GLU A 44 -15.93 -8.63 19.71
N HIS A 45 -16.38 -8.00 20.80
CA HIS A 45 -17.79 -7.97 21.20
C HIS A 45 -18.64 -7.17 20.22
N LEU A 46 -18.03 -6.17 19.55
CA LEU A 46 -18.68 -5.44 18.46
C LEU A 46 -18.74 -6.28 17.18
N ALA A 47 -17.85 -7.25 17.00
CA ALA A 47 -17.81 -8.11 15.83
C ALA A 47 -18.71 -9.35 15.94
N ALA A 48 -18.98 -9.84 17.15
CA ALA A 48 -19.81 -11.03 17.38
C ALA A 48 -21.20 -10.99 16.72
N PRO A 49 -21.98 -9.88 16.78
CA PRO A 49 -23.28 -9.77 16.09
C PRO A 49 -23.18 -9.82 14.56
N HIS A 50 -21.99 -9.69 14.00
CA HIS A 50 -21.74 -9.64 12.56
C HIS A 50 -21.09 -10.91 12.01
N GLY A 51 -21.06 -11.99 12.79
CA GLY A 51 -20.42 -13.26 12.41
C GLY A 51 -18.91 -13.26 12.66
N GLY A 52 -18.42 -12.41 13.56
CA GLY A 52 -17.01 -12.32 13.97
C GLY A 52 -16.16 -11.35 13.14
N PRO A 53 -14.89 -11.13 13.53
CA PRO A 53 -14.00 -10.14 12.93
C PRO A 53 -13.80 -10.31 11.41
N SER A 54 -13.65 -11.54 10.92
CA SER A 54 -13.42 -11.81 9.50
C SER A 54 -14.64 -11.49 8.62
N ALA A 55 -15.86 -11.84 9.08
CA ALA A 55 -17.09 -11.54 8.35
C ALA A 55 -17.37 -10.02 8.34
N LEU A 56 -17.11 -9.35 9.47
CA LEU A 56 -17.17 -7.89 9.58
C LEU A 56 -16.23 -7.22 8.59
N TYR A 57 -14.97 -7.66 8.54
CA TYR A 57 -13.97 -7.19 7.59
C TYR A 57 -14.38 -7.40 6.13
N ALA A 58 -14.86 -8.60 5.76
CA ALA A 58 -15.28 -8.90 4.39
C ALA A 58 -16.43 -7.99 3.93
N ARG A 59 -17.42 -7.74 4.80
CA ARG A 59 -18.55 -6.83 4.51
C ARG A 59 -18.09 -5.39 4.38
N ALA A 60 -17.24 -4.94 5.30
CA ALA A 60 -16.68 -3.59 5.30
C ALA A 60 -15.83 -3.31 4.06
N ARG A 61 -15.04 -4.29 3.60
CA ARG A 61 -14.25 -4.22 2.36
C ARG A 61 -15.12 -4.25 1.11
N ALA A 62 -16.18 -5.06 1.08
CA ALA A 62 -17.14 -5.05 -0.02
C ALA A 62 -17.81 -3.68 -0.18
N ALA A 63 -18.17 -3.03 0.93
CA ALA A 63 -18.74 -1.68 0.93
C ALA A 63 -17.78 -0.61 0.37
N LEU A 64 -16.45 -0.83 0.47
CA LEU A 64 -15.50 0.09 -0.13
C LEU A 64 -15.58 0.13 -1.65
N ARG A 65 -15.93 -0.95 -2.36
CA ARG A 65 -15.90 -0.98 -3.83
C ARG A 65 -16.73 0.12 -4.51
N GLY A 66 -17.80 0.56 -3.87
CA GLY A 66 -18.71 1.57 -4.43
C GLY A 66 -18.33 3.04 -4.20
N ARG A 67 -17.26 3.35 -3.45
CA ARG A 67 -16.89 4.76 -3.18
C ARG A 67 -16.11 5.40 -4.36
N PRO A 68 -16.15 6.73 -4.53
CA PRO A 68 -15.33 7.40 -5.53
C PRO A 68 -13.84 7.38 -5.14
N VAL A 69 -12.96 7.23 -6.12
CA VAL A 69 -11.52 7.52 -6.02
C VAL A 69 -11.07 8.20 -7.30
N GLU A 70 -10.04 9.02 -7.16
CA GLU A 70 -9.36 9.63 -8.29
C GLU A 70 -8.05 8.91 -8.52
N LEU A 71 -7.83 8.47 -9.75
CA LEU A 71 -6.56 7.93 -10.23
C LEU A 71 -5.94 8.99 -11.13
N THR A 72 -4.85 9.60 -10.69
CA THR A 72 -4.15 10.62 -11.45
C THR A 72 -2.71 10.16 -11.73
N PRO A 73 -2.18 10.39 -12.95
CA PRO A 73 -0.74 10.33 -13.16
C PRO A 73 -0.08 11.29 -12.20
N ASP A 74 0.81 10.77 -11.37
CA ASP A 74 1.74 11.61 -10.65
C ASP A 74 2.79 12.05 -11.67
N GLY A 75 3.15 13.33 -11.72
CA GLY A 75 3.95 13.97 -12.79
C GLY A 75 5.38 13.44 -12.98
N THR A 76 5.67 12.23 -12.50
CA THR A 76 6.95 11.54 -12.51
C THR A 76 6.78 10.06 -12.88
N ALA A 77 7.71 9.54 -13.69
CA ALA A 77 8.07 8.12 -13.88
C ALA A 77 6.93 7.06 -13.79
N ALA A 78 5.79 7.28 -14.47
CA ALA A 78 4.65 6.37 -14.47
C ALA A 78 4.21 5.92 -13.06
N ILE A 79 4.19 6.87 -12.12
CA ILE A 79 3.59 6.70 -10.81
C ILE A 79 2.15 7.18 -10.91
N TRP A 80 1.22 6.50 -10.25
CA TRP A 80 -0.17 6.95 -10.12
C TRP A 80 -0.49 7.22 -8.66
N ALA A 81 -1.15 8.34 -8.42
CA ALA A 81 -1.76 8.65 -7.14
C ALA A 81 -3.22 8.20 -7.14
N VAL A 82 -3.56 7.34 -6.19
CA VAL A 82 -4.95 6.99 -5.85
C VAL A 82 -5.33 7.84 -4.64
N SER A 83 -6.24 8.79 -4.86
CA SER A 83 -6.62 9.78 -3.84
C SER A 83 -8.14 9.82 -3.61
N GLY A 84 -8.54 10.34 -2.46
CA GLY A 84 -9.93 10.38 -2.03
C GLY A 84 -10.06 10.65 -0.54
N ASP A 85 -11.16 10.17 0.05
CA ASP A 85 -11.39 10.24 1.50
C ASP A 85 -10.40 9.38 2.31
N GLY A 86 -10.42 9.49 3.64
CA GLY A 86 -9.53 8.73 4.54
C GLY A 86 -9.66 7.19 4.47
N PHE A 87 -10.56 6.63 3.65
CA PHE A 87 -10.71 5.19 3.44
C PHE A 87 -9.99 4.68 2.18
N VAL A 88 -9.31 5.53 1.41
CA VAL A 88 -8.48 5.13 0.26
C VAL A 88 -7.50 4.02 0.66
N SER A 89 -6.82 4.18 1.78
CA SER A 89 -5.88 3.19 2.32
C SER A 89 -6.53 1.82 2.60
N GLY A 90 -7.82 1.78 2.96
CA GLY A 90 -8.59 0.56 3.13
C GLY A 90 -8.80 -0.25 1.84
N ARG A 91 -8.58 0.37 0.68
CA ARG A 91 -8.68 -0.26 -0.65
C ARG A 91 -7.40 -0.91 -1.11
N LEU A 92 -6.34 -0.90 -0.31
CA LEU A 92 -5.08 -1.55 -0.63
C LEU A 92 -5.28 -3.02 -1.05
N GLY A 93 -6.22 -3.74 -0.44
CA GLY A 93 -6.52 -5.12 -0.83
C GLY A 93 -7.26 -5.22 -2.17
N LEU A 94 -7.83 -4.13 -2.66
CA LEU A 94 -8.61 -4.01 -3.90
C LEU A 94 -7.81 -3.26 -4.98
N VAL A 95 -6.50 -3.03 -4.79
CA VAL A 95 -5.70 -2.15 -5.66
C VAL A 95 -5.80 -2.50 -7.15
N ALA A 96 -5.90 -3.79 -7.49
CA ALA A 96 -6.09 -4.27 -8.86
C ALA A 96 -7.35 -3.69 -9.53
N ASP A 97 -8.44 -3.49 -8.77
CA ASP A 97 -9.70 -2.93 -9.27
C ASP A 97 -9.53 -1.46 -9.73
N TYR A 98 -8.49 -0.77 -9.22
CA TYR A 98 -8.25 0.65 -9.44
C TYR A 98 -6.97 0.94 -10.25
N LEU A 99 -6.32 -0.09 -10.80
CA LEU A 99 -5.22 0.12 -11.74
C LEU A 99 -5.72 0.72 -13.06
N PRO A 100 -4.88 1.48 -13.78
CA PRO A 100 -5.19 1.90 -15.13
C PRO A 100 -5.20 0.69 -16.08
N GLU A 101 -5.87 0.84 -17.22
CA GLU A 101 -5.78 -0.13 -18.31
C GLU A 101 -4.32 -0.26 -18.80
N PRO A 102 -3.85 -1.47 -19.16
CA PRO A 102 -4.61 -2.73 -19.31
C PRO A 102 -4.67 -3.61 -18.05
N TRP A 103 -4.26 -3.10 -16.87
CA TRP A 103 -4.12 -3.92 -15.66
C TRP A 103 -5.35 -3.89 -14.75
N ARG A 104 -6.45 -3.28 -15.19
CA ARG A 104 -7.64 -3.21 -14.34
C ARG A 104 -8.20 -4.61 -14.09
N GLY A 105 -8.44 -4.91 -12.82
CA GLY A 105 -9.00 -6.19 -12.37
C GLY A 105 -7.98 -7.33 -12.20
N SER A 106 -6.70 -7.13 -12.51
CA SER A 106 -5.64 -8.13 -12.25
C SER A 106 -4.27 -7.50 -12.02
N LEU A 107 -3.46 -8.07 -11.12
CA LEU A 107 -2.10 -7.57 -10.93
C LEU A 107 -1.23 -7.89 -12.16
N PRO A 108 -0.36 -6.96 -12.60
CA PRO A 108 0.60 -7.22 -13.67
C PRO A 108 1.50 -8.41 -13.33
N ALA A 109 2.02 -9.09 -14.37
CA ALA A 109 2.96 -10.21 -14.18
C ALA A 109 4.25 -9.80 -13.45
N ASN A 110 4.66 -8.54 -13.57
CA ASN A 110 5.80 -7.98 -12.83
C ASN A 110 5.43 -7.46 -11.43
N GLY A 111 4.19 -7.68 -11.00
CA GLY A 111 3.62 -7.12 -9.78
C GLY A 111 3.48 -5.60 -9.84
N ILE A 112 3.33 -4.99 -8.67
CA ILE A 112 3.30 -3.54 -8.47
C ILE A 112 4.19 -3.15 -7.31
N VAL A 113 4.66 -1.91 -7.32
CA VAL A 113 5.21 -1.23 -6.16
C VAL A 113 4.19 -0.22 -5.68
N LEU A 114 3.94 -0.16 -4.37
CA LEU A 114 3.01 0.78 -3.78
C LEU A 114 3.55 1.40 -2.49
N ALA A 115 3.01 2.55 -2.11
CA ALA A 115 3.22 3.18 -0.81
C ALA A 115 1.89 3.75 -0.30
N VAL A 116 1.68 3.74 1.02
CA VAL A 116 0.46 4.27 1.65
C VAL A 116 0.86 5.27 2.74
N PRO A 117 1.37 6.45 2.37
CA PRO A 117 1.95 7.41 3.33
C PRO A 117 0.92 7.95 4.33
N ARG A 118 -0.34 8.07 3.92
CA ARG A 118 -1.45 8.57 4.74
C ARG A 118 -2.79 7.98 4.31
N ALA A 119 -3.79 8.12 5.17
CA ALA A 119 -5.08 7.43 5.02
C ALA A 119 -5.79 7.69 3.68
N GLY A 120 -5.69 8.91 3.14
CA GLY A 120 -6.34 9.35 1.90
C GLY A 120 -5.48 9.30 0.63
N LEU A 121 -4.28 8.73 0.67
CA LEU A 121 -3.37 8.68 -0.47
C LEU A 121 -2.63 7.34 -0.55
N MET A 122 -2.66 6.74 -1.73
CA MET A 122 -1.82 5.61 -2.10
C MET A 122 -1.08 5.94 -3.39
N LEU A 123 0.23 5.66 -3.41
CA LEU A 123 1.06 5.77 -4.60
C LEU A 123 1.25 4.38 -5.17
N VAL A 124 1.15 4.23 -6.49
CA VAL A 124 1.29 2.95 -7.18
C VAL A 124 2.18 3.11 -8.41
N HIS A 125 3.04 2.14 -8.65
CA HIS A 125 3.91 2.06 -9.81
C HIS A 125 3.95 0.62 -10.32
N VAL A 126 3.88 0.43 -11.64
CA VAL A 126 4.10 -0.88 -12.26
C VAL A 126 5.56 -0.95 -12.73
N PRO A 127 6.39 -1.86 -12.18
CA PRO A 127 7.81 -1.94 -12.53
C PRO A 127 8.01 -2.20 -14.03
N THR A 128 8.42 -1.15 -14.74
CA THR A 128 8.64 -1.17 -16.19
C THR A 128 9.71 -0.17 -16.59
N GLY A 129 10.41 -0.47 -17.69
CA GLY A 129 11.38 0.44 -18.32
C GLY A 129 12.67 0.65 -17.55
N GLU A 130 13.62 1.35 -18.17
CA GLU A 130 14.97 1.59 -17.62
C GLU A 130 14.99 2.61 -16.47
N ASP A 131 13.91 3.39 -16.33
CA ASP A 131 13.77 4.44 -15.29
C ASP A 131 13.26 3.91 -13.94
N LEU A 132 13.14 2.60 -13.74
CA LEU A 132 12.61 1.99 -12.51
C LEU A 132 13.31 2.54 -11.25
N THR A 133 14.64 2.63 -11.26
CA THR A 133 15.40 3.18 -10.11
C THR A 133 14.99 4.61 -9.79
N ARG A 134 14.81 5.45 -10.81
CA ARG A 134 14.37 6.83 -10.63
C ARG A 134 12.94 6.87 -10.07
N ALA A 135 12.04 6.05 -10.61
CA ALA A 135 10.65 5.94 -10.14
C ALA A 135 10.59 5.59 -8.64
N LEU A 136 11.35 4.57 -8.21
CA LEU A 136 11.39 4.14 -6.81
C LEU A 136 11.95 5.24 -5.89
N SER A 137 13.02 5.91 -6.30
CA SER A 137 13.59 7.02 -5.52
C SER A 137 12.61 8.18 -5.38
N THR A 138 11.94 8.58 -6.46
CA THR A 138 10.91 9.64 -6.44
C THR A 138 9.72 9.24 -5.56
N MET A 139 9.23 8.02 -5.72
CA MET A 139 8.13 7.49 -4.93
C MET A 139 8.46 7.42 -3.44
N SER A 140 9.69 7.02 -3.09
CA SER A 140 10.21 6.98 -1.72
C SER A 140 10.28 8.37 -1.08
N ALA A 141 10.83 9.36 -1.79
CA ALA A 141 10.89 10.73 -1.32
C ALA A 141 9.49 11.32 -1.10
N ARG A 142 8.56 11.09 -2.05
CA ARG A 142 7.17 11.55 -1.94
C ARG A 142 6.44 10.88 -0.78
N ALA A 143 6.56 9.56 -0.63
CA ALA A 143 5.92 8.84 0.48
C ALA A 143 6.39 9.38 1.84
N LEU A 144 7.69 9.68 1.96
CA LEU A 144 8.23 10.27 3.18
C LEU A 144 7.70 11.68 3.45
N ASP A 145 7.61 12.52 2.42
CA ASP A 145 7.07 13.88 2.55
C ASP A 145 5.60 13.86 2.99
N GLU A 146 4.76 13.09 2.29
CA GLU A 146 3.33 12.96 2.59
C GLU A 146 3.08 12.33 3.98
N TYR A 147 3.95 11.44 4.43
CA TYR A 147 3.91 10.89 5.79
C TYR A 147 4.25 11.94 6.86
N ARG A 148 5.17 12.88 6.56
CA ARG A 148 5.59 13.92 7.51
C ARG A 148 4.62 15.10 7.58
N THR A 149 4.02 15.47 6.44
CA THR A 149 3.27 16.72 6.29
C THR A 149 1.76 16.50 6.14
N GLY A 150 1.35 15.30 5.72
CA GLY A 150 -0.03 15.02 5.41
C GLY A 150 -0.89 14.64 6.63
N PRO A 151 -2.22 14.82 6.55
CA PRO A 151 -3.13 14.42 7.61
C PRO A 151 -3.20 12.90 7.71
N ASP A 152 -3.45 12.39 8.91
CA ASP A 152 -3.61 10.95 9.18
C ASP A 152 -2.45 10.08 8.62
N PRO A 153 -1.21 10.32 9.07
CA PRO A 153 -0.05 9.59 8.59
C PRO A 153 -0.13 8.11 8.94
N LEU A 154 0.34 7.26 8.03
CA LEU A 154 0.39 5.81 8.19
C LEU A 154 1.83 5.30 8.26
N VAL A 155 2.45 5.05 7.11
CA VAL A 155 3.84 4.58 7.03
C VAL A 155 4.54 5.08 5.77
N PRO A 156 5.83 5.45 5.82
CA PRO A 156 6.56 5.98 4.67
C PRO A 156 7.14 4.88 3.76
N PHE A 157 6.79 3.61 3.98
CA PHE A 157 7.47 2.49 3.33
C PHE A 157 6.93 2.18 1.93
N LEU A 158 7.83 1.71 1.06
CA LEU A 158 7.49 1.11 -0.22
C LEU A 158 7.33 -0.39 -0.05
N TYR A 159 6.39 -0.96 -0.78
CA TYR A 159 6.10 -2.38 -0.80
C TYR A 159 6.02 -2.88 -2.23
N TYR A 160 6.61 -4.04 -2.49
CA TYR A 160 6.38 -4.81 -3.69
C TYR A 160 5.27 -5.82 -3.43
N VAL A 161 4.24 -5.81 -4.28
CA VAL A 161 3.18 -6.84 -4.29
C VAL A 161 3.31 -7.63 -5.58
N CYS A 162 3.63 -8.92 -5.47
CA CYS A 162 3.76 -9.79 -6.63
C CYS A 162 2.40 -10.09 -7.28
N ALA A 163 2.41 -10.72 -8.46
CA ALA A 163 1.19 -11.09 -9.18
C ALA A 163 0.24 -11.99 -8.37
N GLU A 164 0.78 -12.80 -7.45
CA GLU A 164 -0.02 -13.65 -6.53
C GLU A 164 -0.53 -12.90 -5.28
N GLY A 165 -0.25 -11.60 -5.15
CA GLY A 165 -0.70 -10.76 -4.04
C GLY A 165 0.15 -10.82 -2.78
N ARG A 166 1.31 -11.50 -2.80
CA ARG A 166 2.23 -11.52 -1.65
C ARG A 166 3.04 -10.22 -1.61
N ALA A 167 3.13 -9.64 -0.42
CA ALA A 167 3.81 -8.36 -0.20
C ALA A 167 5.20 -8.53 0.41
N GLN A 168 6.13 -7.68 0.00
CA GLN A 168 7.48 -7.54 0.54
C GLN A 168 7.79 -6.05 0.74
N GLN A 169 8.23 -5.65 1.92
CA GLN A 169 8.70 -4.28 2.16
C GLN A 169 10.04 -4.05 1.42
N LEU A 170 10.14 -2.91 0.73
CA LEU A 170 11.29 -2.51 -0.08
C LEU A 170 12.09 -1.36 0.52
N SER A 171 11.53 -0.60 1.45
CA SER A 171 12.27 0.51 2.05
C SER A 171 12.29 0.44 3.56
N GLN A 172 13.37 0.94 4.13
CA GLN A 172 13.51 1.18 5.56
C GLN A 172 13.66 2.67 5.78
N TYR A 173 13.11 3.15 6.89
CA TYR A 173 13.26 4.53 7.31
C TYR A 173 14.25 4.56 8.47
N ASP A 174 15.42 5.15 8.23
CA ASP A 174 16.50 5.24 9.23
C ASP A 174 16.57 6.66 9.81
N GLY A 175 15.45 7.11 10.38
CA GLY A 175 15.37 8.42 11.02
C GLY A 175 15.52 9.60 10.04
N PRO A 176 16.18 10.71 10.44
CA PRO A 176 16.22 11.94 9.65
C PRO A 176 16.93 11.79 8.30
N ASP A 177 17.81 10.79 8.17
CA ASP A 177 18.67 10.55 7.00
C ASP A 177 17.91 10.03 5.77
N GLY A 178 16.62 9.72 5.94
CA GLY A 178 15.69 9.45 4.84
C GLY A 178 15.33 7.97 4.71
N SER A 179 14.71 7.64 3.57
CA SER A 179 14.25 6.29 3.26
C SER A 179 15.27 5.59 2.37
N GLN A 180 15.78 4.44 2.82
CA GLN A 180 16.71 3.59 2.08
C GLN A 180 15.96 2.46 1.38
N LEU A 181 16.22 2.25 0.09
CA LEU A 181 15.70 1.11 -0.67
C LEU A 181 16.56 -0.15 -0.43
N VAL A 182 15.91 -1.25 -0.08
CA VAL A 182 16.48 -2.57 0.10
C VAL A 182 15.96 -3.48 -1.02
N VAL A 183 16.75 -3.63 -2.07
CA VAL A 183 16.43 -4.49 -3.21
C VAL A 183 16.86 -5.92 -2.92
N GLN A 184 15.91 -6.75 -2.50
CA GLN A 184 16.16 -8.16 -2.15
C GLN A 184 14.98 -9.06 -2.50
N GLY A 185 15.13 -10.36 -2.25
CA GLY A 185 14.02 -11.31 -2.32
C GLY A 185 13.38 -11.41 -3.71
N ALA A 186 12.05 -11.44 -3.75
CA ALA A 186 11.28 -11.58 -4.97
C ALA A 186 11.42 -10.35 -5.88
N PHE A 187 11.51 -9.16 -5.29
CA PHE A 187 11.63 -7.92 -6.05
C PHE A 187 12.95 -7.80 -6.80
N ARG A 188 14.05 -8.34 -6.23
CA ARG A 188 15.37 -8.31 -6.90
C ARG A 188 15.32 -8.86 -8.33
N ARG A 189 14.58 -9.95 -8.55
CA ARG A 189 14.44 -10.56 -9.88
C ARG A 189 13.68 -9.67 -10.87
N VAL A 190 12.73 -8.87 -10.39
CA VAL A 190 12.01 -7.90 -11.21
C VAL A 190 12.94 -6.73 -11.51
N TYR A 191 13.61 -6.20 -10.49
CA TYR A 191 14.54 -5.09 -10.60
C TYR A 191 15.65 -5.38 -11.62
N GLU A 192 16.30 -6.55 -11.53
CA GLU A 192 17.38 -6.99 -12.44
C GLU A 192 16.98 -7.10 -13.92
N ARG A 193 15.68 -7.19 -14.24
CA ARG A 193 15.20 -7.19 -15.64
C ARG A 193 15.21 -5.81 -16.27
N PHE A 194 15.24 -4.75 -15.46
CA PHE A 194 15.02 -3.38 -15.89
C PHE A 194 16.20 -2.45 -15.63
N ILE A 195 17.21 -2.90 -14.89
CA ILE A 195 18.48 -2.17 -14.77
C ILE A 195 19.36 -2.52 -15.98
N PRO A 196 20.01 -1.52 -16.62
CA PRO A 196 21.00 -1.79 -17.65
C PRO A 196 22.08 -2.73 -17.10
N GLN A 197 22.30 -3.87 -17.78
CA GLN A 197 23.42 -4.72 -17.44
C GLN A 197 24.70 -3.97 -17.80
N ARG A 198 25.52 -3.63 -16.80
CA ARG A 198 26.85 -3.06 -17.04
C ARG A 198 27.62 -4.10 -17.88
N PRO A 199 28.17 -3.76 -19.06
CA PRO A 199 28.98 -4.70 -19.81
C PRO A 199 30.12 -5.16 -18.90
N ALA A 200 30.34 -6.47 -18.85
CA ALA A 200 31.47 -7.05 -18.14
C ALA A 200 32.72 -6.30 -18.59
N ALA A 201 33.43 -5.71 -17.62
CA ALA A 201 34.71 -5.06 -17.91
C ALA A 201 35.63 -6.13 -18.50
N GLY A 202 35.74 -6.13 -19.83
CA GLY A 202 36.68 -6.94 -20.56
C GLY A 202 38.06 -6.63 -20.03
N THR A 203 38.69 -7.62 -19.43
CA THR A 203 40.08 -7.61 -19.02
C THR A 203 40.91 -7.62 -20.31
N GLY A 204 41.45 -6.45 -20.66
CA GLY A 204 42.51 -6.30 -21.67
C GLY A 204 43.87 -6.26 -21.00
#